data_AF-A0A3D5SBT1-F1
#
_entry.id   AF-A0A3D5SBT1-F1
#
_cell.length_a   1.000
_cell.length_b   1.000
_cell.length_c   1.000
_cell.angle_alpha   90.00
_cell.angle_beta   90.00
_cell.angle_gamma   90.00
#
_symmetry.space_group_name_H-M   'P 1'
#
loop_
_entity.id
_entity.type
_entity.pdbx_description
1 polymer ?
#
loop_
_entity_poly.entity_id
_entity_poly.type
_entity_poly.pdbx_seq_one_letter_code
_entity_poly.pdbx_strand_id
1 'polypeptide(L)'
;MSKGLYRPEEFRDNCGFGLIAHLKGDASHRLLSTAIESLTCMTHRGGIAPDGKTGDGCGLLFSKPDNFLRTVAKDDVGITLPENYAVAMLFLNREAAIQSDQKAQVESVLAAQGLKPLGWRQVPVDSSVLGQIALGNMPDIYQLFVGFADAEESKDNAHEAELFIARRLLEKALTGSPDFYICSFSTQVISYKGLMMPVDLTGFYPDLADERIAASICVFHQRFSTNTLPQWPLAQPFRMLAHNGEINTILGNRNWSDARRKKFVSPALGDIDAIAPLVNRSGSDSSSMDNMLEVLTVGGVDLYRAARMLVPPAWQNVETMDADLRAFYEYNSMHMEPWDGPAGLVVTDGRQAVCMLDRNGLRPARYVITKDNFITLASEIGTYAYKPEDVVDKGRVGPGQMLAVDT
;
A
#
# COMPACT_ATOMS: atom_id res chain seq x y z
N MET A 1 -2.69 6.26 36.07
CA MET A 1 -3.16 4.89 36.31
C MET A 1 -4.57 4.78 35.75
N SER A 2 -4.77 4.09 34.63
CA SER A 2 -6.12 3.80 34.13
C SER A 2 -6.77 2.74 35.03
N LYS A 3 -7.80 3.14 35.79
CA LYS A 3 -8.66 2.20 36.51
C LYS A 3 -9.75 1.72 35.55
N GLY A 4 -9.49 0.60 34.88
CA GLY A 4 -10.46 -0.12 34.06
C GLY A 4 -9.94 -1.53 33.74
N LEU A 5 -10.84 -2.50 33.61
CA LEU A 5 -10.54 -3.86 33.12
C LEU A 5 -10.22 -3.90 31.62
N TYR A 6 -10.32 -2.76 30.94
CA TYR A 6 -10.09 -2.62 29.50
C TYR A 6 -8.59 -2.56 29.20
N ARG A 7 -8.11 -3.52 28.40
CA ARG A 7 -6.79 -3.50 27.75
C ARG A 7 -6.97 -3.27 26.26
N PRO A 8 -6.45 -2.16 25.69
CA PRO A 8 -6.48 -1.88 24.25
C PRO A 8 -5.90 -3.01 23.38
N GLU A 9 -5.09 -3.89 23.98
CA GLU A 9 -4.37 -5.02 23.40
C GLU A 9 -5.24 -6.30 23.23
N GLU A 10 -6.50 -6.31 23.68
CA GLU A 10 -7.33 -7.53 23.74
C GLU A 10 -8.36 -7.67 22.58
N PHE A 11 -8.39 -6.76 21.61
CA PHE A 11 -9.44 -6.73 20.56
C PHE A 11 -8.99 -7.26 19.20
N ARG A 12 -9.94 -7.82 18.43
CA ARG A 12 -9.70 -8.42 17.11
C ARG A 12 -10.21 -7.51 15.99
N ASP A 13 -9.31 -6.93 15.20
CA ASP A 13 -9.67 -6.11 14.03
C ASP A 13 -10.32 -6.97 12.95
N ASN A 14 -11.37 -6.49 12.27
CA ASN A 14 -12.07 -7.24 11.21
C ASN A 14 -12.15 -6.46 9.89
N CYS A 15 -11.07 -5.77 9.51
CA CYS A 15 -10.97 -5.00 8.25
C CYS A 15 -11.42 -5.79 7.00
N GLY A 16 -12.01 -5.07 6.04
CA GLY A 16 -12.22 -5.57 4.69
C GLY A 16 -10.96 -5.35 3.85
N PHE A 17 -10.50 -6.36 3.14
CA PHE A 17 -9.38 -6.23 2.21
C PHE A 17 -9.59 -7.09 0.97
N GLY A 18 -8.86 -6.76 -0.08
CA GLY A 18 -8.82 -7.59 -1.27
C GLY A 18 -7.92 -7.03 -2.36
N LEU A 19 -7.92 -7.77 -3.46
CA LEU A 19 -7.06 -7.61 -4.60
C LEU A 19 -7.84 -8.07 -5.83
N ILE A 20 -7.87 -7.25 -6.86
CA ILE A 20 -8.34 -7.65 -8.19
C ILE A 20 -7.19 -7.49 -9.17
N ALA A 21 -7.00 -8.50 -10.01
CA ALA A 21 -6.03 -8.47 -11.08
C ALA A 21 -6.61 -9.07 -12.36
N HIS A 22 -6.11 -8.60 -13.50
CA HIS A 22 -6.31 -9.30 -14.77
C HIS A 22 -5.16 -10.30 -14.98
N LEU A 23 -5.46 -11.59 -15.18
CA LEU A 23 -4.45 -12.65 -15.24
C LEU A 23 -3.48 -12.55 -16.43
N LYS A 24 -3.74 -11.66 -17.39
CA LYS A 24 -2.88 -11.39 -18.55
C LYS A 24 -2.37 -9.94 -18.61
N GLY A 25 -2.59 -9.17 -17.55
CA GLY A 25 -2.13 -7.78 -17.46
C GLY A 25 -2.89 -6.72 -18.24
N ASP A 26 -3.94 -7.08 -18.99
CA ASP A 26 -4.80 -6.07 -19.63
C ASP A 26 -5.39 -5.07 -18.61
N ALA A 27 -5.01 -3.80 -18.76
CA ALA A 27 -5.48 -2.72 -17.91
C ALA A 27 -6.87 -2.24 -18.37
N SER A 28 -7.78 -2.00 -17.41
CA SER A 28 -9.10 -1.44 -17.73
C SER A 28 -9.68 -0.62 -16.58
N HIS A 29 -10.52 0.37 -16.92
CA HIS A 29 -11.29 1.09 -15.90
C HIS A 29 -12.27 0.17 -15.17
N ARG A 30 -12.85 -0.81 -15.89
CA ARG A 30 -13.72 -1.83 -15.29
C ARG A 30 -13.07 -2.55 -14.12
N LEU A 31 -11.76 -2.83 -14.18
CA LEU A 31 -11.04 -3.43 -13.07
C LEU A 31 -11.08 -2.56 -11.82
N LEU A 32 -10.84 -1.26 -11.98
CA LEU A 32 -10.92 -0.29 -10.89
C LEU A 32 -12.35 -0.16 -10.34
N SER A 33 -13.36 -0.06 -11.22
CA SER A 33 -14.76 0.02 -10.79
C SER A 33 -15.19 -1.24 -10.01
N THR A 34 -14.74 -2.42 -10.47
CA THR A 34 -14.98 -3.71 -9.79
C THR A 34 -14.34 -3.75 -8.40
N ALA A 35 -13.15 -3.15 -8.25
CA ALA A 35 -12.44 -3.03 -6.97
C ALA A 35 -13.18 -2.10 -6.00
N ILE A 36 -13.66 -0.95 -6.48
CA ILE A 36 -14.44 0.00 -5.68
C ILE A 36 -15.77 -0.63 -5.24
N GLU A 37 -16.47 -1.34 -6.13
CA GLU A 37 -17.70 -2.08 -5.78
C GLU A 37 -17.40 -3.16 -4.74
N SER A 38 -16.33 -3.94 -4.93
CA SER A 38 -15.91 -4.97 -3.98
C SER A 38 -15.57 -4.43 -2.61
N LEU A 39 -14.88 -3.29 -2.56
CA LEU A 39 -14.59 -2.60 -1.31
C LEU A 39 -15.87 -2.07 -0.64
N THR A 40 -16.81 -1.55 -1.44
CA THR A 40 -18.11 -1.07 -0.96
C THR A 40 -18.95 -2.17 -0.32
N CYS A 41 -18.95 -3.38 -0.89
CA CYS A 41 -19.61 -4.54 -0.30
C CYS A 41 -19.04 -4.96 1.06
N MET A 42 -17.84 -4.52 1.43
CA MET A 42 -17.23 -4.82 2.73
C MET A 42 -17.36 -3.68 3.74
N THR A 43 -18.28 -2.73 3.51
CA THR A 43 -18.51 -1.60 4.42
C THR A 43 -18.88 -2.07 5.84
N HIS A 44 -19.57 -3.20 6.00
CA HIS A 44 -19.89 -3.81 7.31
C HIS A 44 -18.67 -4.27 8.10
N ARG A 45 -17.49 -4.33 7.48
CA ARG A 45 -16.20 -4.63 8.09
C ARG A 45 -15.38 -3.40 8.47
N GLY A 46 -15.85 -2.21 8.12
CA GLY A 46 -15.23 -0.94 8.48
C GLY A 46 -15.80 -0.35 9.76
N GLY A 47 -14.99 0.48 10.43
CA GLY A 47 -15.51 1.33 11.51
C GLY A 47 -16.09 2.61 10.93
N ILE A 48 -17.22 3.05 11.50
CA ILE A 48 -17.90 4.30 11.17
C ILE A 48 -17.90 5.15 12.43
N ALA A 49 -17.43 6.38 12.30
CA ALA A 49 -17.37 7.34 13.40
C ALA A 49 -18.78 7.85 13.78
N PRO A 50 -18.93 8.51 14.94
CA PRO A 50 -20.25 8.97 15.43
C PRO A 50 -20.98 9.97 14.52
N ASP A 51 -20.29 10.60 13.58
CA ASP A 51 -20.91 11.51 12.59
C ASP A 51 -21.63 10.78 11.44
N GLY A 52 -21.57 9.44 11.42
CA GLY A 52 -22.28 8.57 10.46
C GLY A 52 -21.73 8.62 9.03
N LYS A 53 -20.65 9.38 8.79
CA LYS A 53 -20.03 9.57 7.47
C LYS A 53 -18.55 9.25 7.46
N THR A 54 -17.83 9.58 8.53
CA THR A 54 -16.38 9.36 8.59
C THR A 54 -16.10 7.88 8.82
N GLY A 55 -15.48 7.23 7.84
CA GLY A 55 -14.91 5.90 8.01
C GLY A 55 -13.53 5.95 8.67
N ASP A 56 -13.09 4.85 9.28
CA ASP A 56 -11.76 4.73 9.91
C ASP A 56 -10.57 4.74 8.92
N GLY A 57 -10.88 4.72 7.63
CA GLY A 57 -9.94 4.82 6.52
C GLY A 57 -10.20 3.77 5.45
N CYS A 58 -10.29 4.21 4.19
CA CYS A 58 -10.38 3.32 3.03
C CYS A 58 -9.47 3.80 1.91
N GLY A 59 -9.18 2.91 0.96
CA GLY A 59 -8.38 3.30 -0.18
C GLY A 59 -8.07 2.17 -1.14
N LEU A 60 -7.35 2.57 -2.18
CA LEU A 60 -6.90 1.78 -3.32
C LEU A 60 -5.39 1.99 -3.51
N LEU A 61 -4.71 0.95 -3.96
CA LEU A 61 -3.34 0.99 -4.49
C LEU A 61 -3.37 0.17 -5.78
N PHE A 62 -3.04 0.79 -6.91
CA PHE A 62 -3.18 0.15 -8.21
C PHE A 62 -2.06 0.52 -9.17
N SER A 63 -1.90 -0.31 -10.19
CA SER A 63 -0.93 -0.10 -11.27
C SER A 63 -1.08 1.29 -11.89
N LYS A 64 0.02 2.00 -12.12
CA LYS A 64 0.06 3.39 -12.58
C LYS A 64 -0.76 3.58 -13.89
N PRO A 65 -1.82 4.41 -13.88
CA PRO A 65 -2.64 4.66 -15.06
C PRO A 65 -1.95 5.69 -15.99
N ASP A 66 -0.96 5.22 -16.76
CA ASP A 66 -0.04 6.10 -17.51
C ASP A 66 -0.75 7.09 -18.44
N ASN A 67 -1.72 6.62 -19.22
CA ASN A 67 -2.47 7.44 -20.17
C ASN A 67 -3.23 8.59 -19.47
N PHE A 68 -3.88 8.30 -18.34
CA PHE A 68 -4.55 9.31 -17.53
C PHE A 68 -3.55 10.34 -17.00
N LEU A 69 -2.46 9.88 -16.39
CA LEU A 69 -1.45 10.74 -15.77
C LEU A 69 -0.77 11.68 -16.77
N ARG A 70 -0.42 11.18 -17.96
CA ARG A 70 0.11 12.02 -19.05
C ARG A 70 -0.89 13.07 -19.50
N THR A 71 -2.18 12.72 -19.54
CA THR A 71 -3.22 13.65 -19.95
C THR A 71 -3.40 14.76 -18.92
N VAL A 72 -3.55 14.43 -17.63
CA VAL A 72 -3.72 15.45 -16.59
C VAL A 72 -2.46 16.26 -16.33
N ALA A 73 -1.27 15.71 -16.55
CA ALA A 73 -0.03 16.49 -16.50
C ALA A 73 0.01 17.57 -17.59
N LYS A 74 -0.52 17.27 -18.78
CA LYS A 74 -0.63 18.24 -19.86
C LYS A 74 -1.76 19.25 -19.61
N ASP A 75 -2.93 18.76 -19.23
CA ASP A 75 -4.15 19.58 -19.13
C ASP A 75 -4.14 20.47 -17.88
N ASP A 76 -3.75 19.93 -16.72
CA ASP A 76 -3.84 20.62 -15.43
C ASP A 76 -2.54 21.38 -15.08
N VAL A 77 -1.40 20.89 -15.55
CA VAL A 77 -0.06 21.42 -15.18
C VAL A 77 0.67 22.06 -16.37
N GLY A 78 0.30 21.72 -17.61
CA GLY A 78 0.95 22.27 -18.80
C GLY A 78 2.31 21.65 -19.13
N ILE A 79 2.60 20.44 -18.65
CA ILE A 79 3.88 19.75 -18.86
C ILE A 79 3.71 18.49 -19.73
N THR A 80 4.76 18.16 -20.49
CA THR A 80 4.86 16.86 -21.18
C THR A 80 5.77 15.96 -20.38
N LEU A 81 5.26 14.81 -19.93
CA LEU A 81 6.03 13.86 -19.14
C LEU A 81 7.04 13.11 -20.02
N PRO A 82 8.26 12.83 -19.52
CA PRO A 82 9.22 11.96 -20.19
C PRO A 82 8.70 10.51 -20.28
N GLU A 83 9.44 9.66 -20.99
CA GLU A 83 9.08 8.23 -21.09
C GLU A 83 9.03 7.60 -19.70
N ASN A 84 10.14 7.70 -18.95
CA ASN A 84 10.24 7.26 -17.57
C ASN A 84 9.99 8.42 -16.61
N TYR A 85 8.96 8.29 -15.77
CA TYR A 85 8.65 9.23 -14.69
C TYR A 85 8.03 8.50 -13.50
N ALA A 86 8.15 9.13 -12.33
CA ALA A 86 7.48 8.73 -11.12
C ALA A 86 6.37 9.72 -10.76
N VAL A 87 5.43 9.24 -9.94
CA VAL A 87 4.42 10.10 -9.31
C VAL A 87 4.48 9.91 -7.81
N ALA A 88 4.68 11.01 -7.09
CA ALA A 88 4.43 11.06 -5.66
C ALA A 88 2.99 11.50 -5.41
N MET A 89 2.24 10.77 -4.60
CA MET A 89 0.95 11.18 -4.03
C MET A 89 1.19 11.65 -2.61
N LEU A 90 0.97 12.93 -2.33
CA LEU A 90 1.32 13.58 -1.07
C LEU A 90 0.10 14.20 -0.40
N PHE A 91 0.09 14.10 0.92
CA PHE A 91 -0.70 14.92 1.82
C PHE A 91 0.18 16.05 2.32
N LEU A 92 -0.30 17.28 2.14
CA LEU A 92 0.35 18.51 2.59
C LEU A 92 -0.57 19.28 3.54
N ASN A 93 0.02 20.21 4.29
CA ASN A 93 -0.74 21.12 5.13
C ASN A 93 -1.62 22.04 4.26
N ARG A 94 -2.77 22.47 4.80
CA ARG A 94 -3.74 23.35 4.13
C ARG A 94 -3.37 24.84 4.19
N GLU A 95 -2.55 25.22 5.15
CA GLU A 95 -2.07 26.58 5.29
C GLU A 95 -1.02 26.88 4.21
N ALA A 96 -1.29 27.86 3.36
CA ALA A 96 -0.51 28.13 2.15
C ALA A 96 0.99 28.37 2.42
N ALA A 97 1.35 29.02 3.53
CA ALA A 97 2.75 29.24 3.91
C ALA A 97 3.46 27.91 4.24
N ILE A 98 2.88 27.10 5.14
CA ILE A 98 3.42 25.79 5.51
C ILE A 98 3.48 24.87 4.30
N GLN A 99 2.44 24.88 3.46
CA GLN A 99 2.40 24.10 2.23
C GLN A 99 3.52 24.49 1.26
N SER A 100 3.76 25.78 1.07
CA SER A 100 4.83 26.28 0.20
C SER A 100 6.20 25.84 0.72
N ASP A 101 6.42 25.92 2.02
CA ASP A 101 7.67 25.45 2.65
C ASP A 101 7.85 23.94 2.49
N GLN A 102 6.78 23.15 2.65
CA GLN A 102 6.80 21.71 2.41
C GLN A 102 7.15 21.38 0.96
N LYS A 103 6.53 22.04 -0.02
CA LYS A 103 6.83 21.85 -1.46
C LYS A 103 8.28 22.20 -1.77
N ALA A 104 8.79 23.33 -1.25
CA ALA A 104 10.17 23.76 -1.46
C ALA A 104 11.19 22.77 -0.85
N GLN A 105 10.91 22.22 0.34
CA GLN A 105 11.75 21.17 0.93
C GLN A 105 11.72 19.89 0.11
N VAL A 106 10.54 19.50 -0.40
CA VAL A 106 10.42 18.35 -1.29
C VAL A 106 11.30 18.52 -2.53
N GLU A 107 11.17 19.64 -3.23
CA GLU A 107 11.95 19.94 -4.42
C GLU A 107 13.46 19.96 -4.15
N SER A 108 13.87 20.57 -3.03
CA SER A 108 15.28 20.64 -2.61
C SER A 108 15.89 19.27 -2.37
N VAL A 109 15.18 18.39 -1.63
CA VAL A 109 15.66 17.03 -1.35
C VAL A 109 15.71 16.20 -2.63
N LEU A 110 14.70 16.29 -3.49
CA LEU A 110 14.68 15.58 -4.77
C LEU A 110 15.84 16.00 -5.67
N ALA A 111 16.07 17.31 -5.81
CA ALA A 111 17.18 17.84 -6.60
C ALA A 111 18.54 17.40 -6.05
N ALA A 112 18.70 17.34 -4.73
CA ALA A 112 19.92 16.85 -4.09
C ALA A 112 20.18 15.34 -4.33
N GLN A 113 19.13 14.57 -4.66
CA GLN A 113 19.24 13.17 -5.08
C GLN A 113 19.36 13.00 -6.61
N GLY A 114 19.44 14.09 -7.39
CA GLY A 114 19.50 14.04 -8.85
C GLY A 114 18.15 13.78 -9.54
N LEU A 115 17.06 13.75 -8.77
CA LEU A 115 15.70 13.66 -9.28
C LEU A 115 15.20 15.04 -9.73
N LYS A 116 14.31 15.07 -10.73
CA LYS A 116 13.81 16.31 -11.34
C LYS A 116 12.33 16.50 -11.03
N PRO A 117 11.95 17.38 -10.08
CA PRO A 117 10.56 17.79 -9.92
C PRO A 117 10.07 18.44 -11.22
N LEU A 118 9.03 17.87 -11.85
CA LEU A 118 8.52 18.34 -13.15
C LEU A 118 7.32 19.27 -12.99
N GLY A 119 6.45 19.00 -12.02
CA GLY A 119 5.30 19.85 -11.75
C GLY A 119 4.35 19.27 -10.71
N TRP A 120 3.73 20.17 -9.96
CA TRP A 120 2.72 19.85 -8.95
C TRP A 120 1.32 19.93 -9.55
N ARG A 121 0.54 18.87 -9.37
CA ARG A 121 -0.89 18.82 -9.66
C ARG A 121 -1.65 18.79 -8.33
N GLN A 122 -2.54 19.75 -8.11
CA GLN A 122 -3.51 19.61 -7.03
C GLN A 122 -4.53 18.56 -7.44
N VAL A 123 -4.70 17.51 -6.64
CA VAL A 123 -5.66 16.45 -6.94
C VAL A 123 -7.06 17.02 -6.74
N PRO A 124 -7.97 16.94 -7.74
CA PRO A 124 -9.34 17.39 -7.55
C PRO A 124 -10.00 16.54 -6.48
N VAL A 125 -10.67 17.20 -5.55
CA VAL A 125 -11.41 16.56 -4.47
C VAL A 125 -12.75 17.23 -4.22
N ASP A 126 -13.77 16.44 -3.89
CA ASP A 126 -15.05 16.95 -3.37
C ASP A 126 -15.16 16.63 -1.89
N SER A 127 -14.86 17.62 -1.04
CA SER A 127 -14.91 17.46 0.41
C SER A 127 -16.34 17.42 0.98
N SER A 128 -17.38 17.70 0.18
CA SER A 128 -18.77 17.72 0.64
C SER A 128 -19.29 16.32 1.06
N VAL A 129 -18.67 15.26 0.55
CA VAL A 129 -19.01 13.88 0.90
C VAL A 129 -18.51 13.49 2.30
N LEU A 130 -17.51 14.20 2.84
CA LEU A 130 -16.87 13.85 4.09
C LEU A 130 -17.71 14.21 5.33
N GLY A 131 -17.48 13.44 6.41
CA GLY A 131 -17.94 13.80 7.74
C GLY A 131 -17.09 14.90 8.39
N GLN A 132 -17.63 15.54 9.43
CA GLN A 132 -16.94 16.64 10.11
C GLN A 132 -15.62 16.20 10.76
N ILE A 133 -15.53 14.94 11.20
CA ILE A 133 -14.32 14.39 11.79
C ILE A 133 -13.20 14.30 10.74
N ALA A 134 -13.49 13.71 9.58
CA ALA A 134 -12.55 13.63 8.46
C ALA A 134 -12.15 15.02 7.93
N LEU A 135 -13.10 15.95 7.84
CA LEU A 135 -12.85 17.33 7.40
C LEU A 135 -11.91 18.10 8.35
N GLY A 136 -11.99 17.82 9.64
CA GLY A 136 -11.21 18.52 10.67
C GLY A 136 -9.70 18.34 10.53
N ASN A 137 -9.26 17.22 9.96
CA ASN A 137 -7.85 16.91 9.70
C ASN A 137 -7.57 16.53 8.24
N MET A 138 -8.45 16.90 7.31
CA MET A 138 -8.23 16.69 5.88
C MET A 138 -6.96 17.42 5.43
N PRO A 139 -6.02 16.75 4.74
CA PRO A 139 -4.87 17.42 4.13
C PRO A 139 -5.25 18.00 2.77
N ASP A 140 -4.43 18.93 2.26
CA ASP A 140 -4.45 19.19 0.83
C ASP A 140 -3.69 18.08 0.10
N ILE A 141 -4.24 17.62 -1.02
CA ILE A 141 -3.77 16.42 -1.71
C ILE A 141 -3.14 16.82 -3.03
N TYR A 142 -1.89 16.40 -3.23
CA TYR A 142 -1.10 16.75 -4.39
C TYR A 142 -0.44 15.53 -5.03
N GLN A 143 -0.35 15.57 -6.36
CA GLN A 143 0.55 14.74 -7.13
C GLN A 143 1.77 15.57 -7.53
N LEU A 144 2.97 15.03 -7.36
CA LEU A 144 4.19 15.58 -7.92
C LEU A 144 4.72 14.61 -8.97
N PHE A 145 4.84 15.10 -10.20
CA PHE A 145 5.52 14.37 -11.28
C PHE A 145 7.03 14.56 -11.14
N VAL A 146 7.78 13.46 -11.20
CA VAL A 146 9.24 13.45 -11.01
C VAL A 146 9.90 12.70 -12.16
N GLY A 147 10.86 13.35 -12.81
CA GLY A 147 11.70 12.77 -13.84
C GLY A 147 13.06 12.33 -13.31
N PHE A 148 13.73 11.48 -14.09
CA PHE A 148 15.06 10.97 -13.79
C PHE A 148 16.15 11.70 -14.58
N ALA A 149 17.41 11.55 -14.15
CA ALA A 149 18.55 12.06 -14.91
C ALA A 149 18.66 11.37 -16.27
N ASP A 150 18.58 10.03 -16.28
CA ASP A 150 18.70 9.15 -17.44
C ASP A 150 17.32 8.71 -17.95
N ALA A 151 16.50 9.68 -18.38
CA ALA A 151 15.08 9.44 -18.70
C ALA A 151 14.82 8.43 -19.83
N GLU A 152 15.84 8.03 -20.60
CA GLU A 152 15.73 7.13 -21.77
C GLU A 152 16.09 5.66 -21.49
N GLU A 153 16.69 5.32 -20.34
CA GLU A 153 17.01 3.92 -19.99
C GLU A 153 15.98 3.33 -19.02
N SER A 154 15.33 2.20 -19.37
CA SER A 154 14.48 1.46 -18.42
C SER A 154 15.35 0.77 -17.39
N LYS A 155 15.25 1.25 -16.14
CA LYS A 155 15.90 0.71 -14.96
C LYS A 155 14.90 0.66 -13.79
N ASP A 156 13.74 0.04 -14.01
CA ASP A 156 12.59 0.11 -13.09
C ASP A 156 12.98 -0.14 -11.62
N ASN A 157 13.72 -1.22 -11.33
CA ASN A 157 14.19 -1.49 -9.97
C ASN A 157 15.19 -0.46 -9.43
N ALA A 158 16.03 0.14 -10.27
CA ALA A 158 16.97 1.18 -9.83
C ALA A 158 16.23 2.50 -9.52
N HIS A 159 15.26 2.86 -10.36
CA HIS A 159 14.41 4.02 -10.13
C HIS A 159 13.58 3.85 -8.85
N GLU A 160 12.98 2.69 -8.58
CA GLU A 160 12.29 2.47 -7.31
C GLU A 160 13.23 2.62 -6.10
N ALA A 161 14.51 2.26 -6.23
CA ALA A 161 15.50 2.47 -5.17
C ALA A 161 15.85 3.95 -4.95
N GLU A 162 16.03 4.72 -6.02
CA GLU A 162 16.24 6.17 -5.93
C GLU A 162 15.04 6.86 -5.26
N LEU A 163 13.82 6.49 -5.65
CA LEU A 163 12.58 7.02 -5.09
C LEU A 163 12.39 6.63 -3.63
N PHE A 164 12.71 5.38 -3.27
CA PHE A 164 12.70 4.91 -1.89
C PHE A 164 13.64 5.75 -1.04
N ILE A 165 14.91 5.90 -1.43
CA ILE A 165 15.90 6.71 -0.70
C ILE A 165 15.40 8.15 -0.57
N ALA A 166 14.95 8.76 -1.67
CA ALA A 166 14.41 10.11 -1.66
C ALA A 166 13.24 10.26 -0.67
N ARG A 167 12.28 9.32 -0.67
CA ARG A 167 11.16 9.29 0.27
C ARG A 167 11.65 9.22 1.72
N ARG A 168 12.63 8.37 2.01
CA ARG A 168 13.21 8.25 3.36
C ARG A 168 13.90 9.54 3.82
N LEU A 169 14.60 10.22 2.91
CA LEU A 169 15.22 11.52 3.20
C LEU A 169 14.17 12.62 3.39
N LEU A 170 13.09 12.62 2.61
CA LEU A 170 11.95 13.53 2.78
C LEU A 170 11.27 13.34 4.13
N GLU A 171 10.98 12.10 4.51
CA GLU A 171 10.39 11.76 5.82
C GLU A 171 11.25 12.29 6.98
N LYS A 172 12.59 12.25 6.83
CA LYS A 172 13.54 12.79 7.82
C LYS A 172 13.59 14.32 7.80
N ALA A 173 13.62 14.94 6.63
CA ALA A 173 13.64 16.40 6.50
C ALA A 173 12.37 17.04 7.06
N LEU A 174 11.23 16.36 6.87
CA LEU A 174 9.89 16.84 7.23
C LEU A 174 9.34 16.17 8.49
N THR A 175 10.18 15.54 9.33
CA THR A 175 9.74 14.91 10.59
C THR A 175 9.01 15.89 11.53
N GLY A 176 9.31 17.19 11.47
CA GLY A 176 8.62 18.24 12.23
C GLY A 176 7.27 18.68 11.65
N SER A 177 6.85 18.13 10.50
CA SER A 177 5.59 18.45 9.81
C SER A 177 4.60 17.29 9.93
N PRO A 178 3.73 17.25 10.97
CA PRO A 178 2.83 16.12 11.19
C PRO A 178 1.79 15.92 10.08
N ASP A 179 1.48 16.97 9.31
CA ASP A 179 0.52 16.93 8.20
C ASP A 179 1.16 16.52 6.87
N PHE A 180 2.48 16.33 6.82
CA PHE A 180 3.19 15.86 5.65
C PHE A 180 3.21 14.34 5.60
N TYR A 181 2.69 13.75 4.52
CA TYR A 181 2.74 12.30 4.34
C TYR A 181 2.79 11.92 2.87
N ILE A 182 3.65 10.96 2.54
CA ILE A 182 3.79 10.41 1.19
C ILE A 182 3.01 9.09 1.13
N CYS A 183 1.88 9.09 0.42
CA CYS A 183 1.01 7.93 0.26
C CYS A 183 1.65 6.85 -0.61
N SER A 184 2.15 7.27 -1.76
CA SER A 184 2.91 6.45 -2.71
C SER A 184 3.93 7.35 -3.40
N PHE A 185 5.09 6.80 -3.77
CA PHE A 185 6.06 7.49 -4.62
C PHE A 185 6.79 6.44 -5.45
N SER A 186 6.32 6.24 -6.68
CA SER A 186 6.70 5.08 -7.49
C SER A 186 6.55 5.38 -8.98
N THR A 187 7.23 4.59 -9.80
CA THR A 187 7.03 4.47 -11.25
C THR A 187 5.95 3.46 -11.62
N GLN A 188 5.52 2.59 -10.70
CA GLN A 188 4.67 1.45 -11.01
C GLN A 188 3.27 1.51 -10.39
N VAL A 189 3.12 2.17 -9.23
CA VAL A 189 1.86 2.19 -8.48
C VAL A 189 1.47 3.58 -8.01
N ILE A 190 0.16 3.77 -7.79
CA ILE A 190 -0.39 4.98 -7.20
C ILE A 190 -1.46 4.65 -6.16
N SER A 191 -1.49 5.41 -5.05
CA SER A 191 -2.46 5.24 -3.97
C SER A 191 -3.51 6.36 -3.95
N TYR A 192 -4.78 5.99 -3.81
CA TYR A 192 -5.88 6.90 -3.50
C TYR A 192 -6.55 6.42 -2.22
N LYS A 193 -6.42 7.19 -1.14
CA LYS A 193 -6.93 6.80 0.18
C LYS A 193 -7.36 7.99 1.00
N GLY A 194 -8.16 7.76 2.03
CA GLY A 194 -8.63 8.82 2.91
C GLY A 194 -9.62 8.33 3.97
N LEU A 195 -10.23 9.29 4.67
CA LEU A 195 -11.17 9.04 5.75
C LEU A 195 -12.62 9.20 5.29
N MET A 196 -13.04 8.34 4.37
CA MET A 196 -14.41 8.26 3.86
C MET A 196 -14.91 6.82 3.84
N MET A 197 -16.21 6.66 3.59
CA MET A 197 -16.77 5.35 3.29
C MET A 197 -16.34 4.91 1.88
N PRO A 198 -16.20 3.59 1.62
CA PRO A 198 -15.84 3.09 0.31
C PRO A 198 -16.73 3.59 -0.84
N VAL A 199 -18.04 3.71 -0.59
CA VAL A 199 -19.01 4.20 -1.59
C VAL A 199 -18.73 5.64 -2.02
N ASP A 200 -18.08 6.42 -1.15
CA ASP A 200 -17.77 7.83 -1.38
C ASP A 200 -16.39 8.04 -2.02
N LEU A 201 -15.60 6.97 -2.30
CA LEU A 201 -14.27 7.09 -2.89
C LEU A 201 -14.28 7.87 -4.21
N THR A 202 -15.17 7.49 -5.13
CA THR A 202 -15.32 8.13 -6.44
C THR A 202 -15.94 9.53 -6.32
N GLY A 203 -16.76 9.76 -5.29
CA GLY A 203 -17.31 11.09 -5.00
C GLY A 203 -16.22 12.04 -4.52
N PHE A 204 -15.41 11.61 -3.54
CA PHE A 204 -14.33 12.40 -2.98
C PHE A 204 -13.17 12.61 -3.96
N TYR A 205 -12.78 11.58 -4.73
CA TYR A 205 -11.75 11.66 -5.77
C TYR A 205 -12.38 11.53 -7.15
N PRO A 206 -12.80 12.64 -7.79
CA PRO A 206 -13.35 12.63 -9.15
C PRO A 206 -12.45 11.95 -10.19
N ASP A 207 -11.14 11.96 -9.99
CA ASP A 207 -10.18 11.22 -10.82
C ASP A 207 -10.59 9.74 -10.97
N LEU A 208 -11.05 9.09 -9.90
CA LEU A 208 -11.45 7.67 -9.92
C LEU A 208 -12.72 7.40 -10.74
N ALA A 209 -13.44 8.44 -11.17
CA ALA A 209 -14.58 8.33 -12.08
C ALA A 209 -14.17 8.42 -13.57
N ASP A 210 -12.92 8.79 -13.85
CA ASP A 210 -12.42 9.00 -15.19
C ASP A 210 -12.10 7.66 -15.88
N GLU A 211 -12.77 7.39 -16.99
CA GLU A 211 -12.59 6.15 -17.78
C GLU A 211 -11.16 5.97 -18.30
N ARG A 212 -10.35 7.04 -18.36
CA ARG A 212 -8.94 6.96 -18.74
C ARG A 212 -8.08 6.32 -17.66
N ILE A 213 -8.55 6.25 -16.41
CA ILE A 213 -7.87 5.47 -15.37
C ILE A 213 -8.12 3.98 -15.64
N ALA A 214 -7.12 3.34 -16.24
CA ALA A 214 -7.07 1.91 -16.46
C ALA A 214 -6.00 1.27 -15.57
N ALA A 215 -6.35 0.17 -14.90
CA ALA A 215 -5.42 -0.59 -14.06
C ALA A 215 -5.50 -2.08 -14.39
N SER A 216 -4.37 -2.78 -14.29
CA SER A 216 -4.26 -4.24 -14.41
C SER A 216 -4.31 -4.94 -13.06
N ILE A 217 -3.92 -4.23 -11.99
CA ILE A 217 -3.91 -4.68 -10.60
C ILE A 217 -4.50 -3.57 -9.72
N CYS A 218 -5.38 -3.92 -8.80
CA CYS A 218 -5.88 -3.03 -7.76
C CYS A 218 -6.00 -3.75 -6.41
N VAL A 219 -5.24 -3.30 -5.43
CA VAL A 219 -5.36 -3.64 -4.01
C VAL A 219 -6.31 -2.64 -3.35
N PHE A 220 -7.21 -3.12 -2.49
CA PHE A 220 -8.13 -2.26 -1.75
C PHE A 220 -8.25 -2.68 -0.29
N HIS A 221 -8.56 -1.70 0.56
CA HIS A 221 -8.69 -1.92 1.98
C HIS A 221 -9.68 -0.95 2.63
N GLN A 222 -10.44 -1.48 3.60
CA GLN A 222 -11.30 -0.76 4.52
C GLN A 222 -10.85 -1.07 5.94
N ARG A 223 -10.43 -0.04 6.67
CA ARG A 223 -9.93 -0.15 8.03
C ARG A 223 -11.08 -0.21 9.05
N PHE A 224 -10.82 -0.94 10.13
CA PHE A 224 -11.53 -0.89 11.40
C PHE A 224 -10.51 -0.51 12.46
N SER A 225 -10.71 0.60 13.16
CA SER A 225 -9.79 1.16 14.15
C SER A 225 -10.43 1.12 15.52
N THR A 226 -9.75 0.47 16.46
CA THR A 226 -10.26 0.34 17.84
C THR A 226 -9.72 1.41 18.79
N ASN A 227 -8.67 2.15 18.41
CA ASN A 227 -7.82 2.83 19.39
C ASN A 227 -7.41 4.29 19.09
N THR A 228 -7.84 4.90 17.98
CA THR A 228 -7.46 6.31 17.69
C THR A 228 -8.55 7.08 16.99
N LEU A 229 -8.57 8.41 17.20
CA LEU A 229 -9.17 9.33 16.23
C LEU A 229 -8.66 9.00 14.83
N PRO A 230 -9.52 9.00 13.81
CA PRO A 230 -9.14 8.60 12.46
C PRO A 230 -8.11 9.59 11.90
N GLN A 231 -7.05 9.07 11.28
CA GLN A 231 -5.93 9.84 10.74
C GLN A 231 -5.71 9.44 9.29
N TRP A 232 -5.67 10.42 8.38
CA TRP A 232 -5.50 10.20 6.94
C TRP A 232 -4.28 9.32 6.59
N PRO A 233 -3.09 9.52 7.18
CA PRO A 233 -1.92 8.66 6.92
C PRO A 233 -2.09 7.19 7.29
N LEU A 234 -3.01 6.87 8.22
CA LEU A 234 -3.24 5.51 8.71
C LEU A 234 -4.24 4.73 7.84
N ALA A 235 -4.93 5.40 6.91
CA ALA A 235 -5.70 4.71 5.89
C ALA A 235 -4.77 3.81 5.05
N GLN A 236 -5.32 2.68 4.63
CA GLN A 236 -4.64 1.68 3.80
C GLN A 236 -5.29 1.64 2.41
N PRO A 237 -4.59 1.14 1.38
CA PRO A 237 -3.27 0.47 1.42
C PRO A 237 -2.09 1.39 1.76
N PHE A 238 -0.97 0.77 2.12
CA PHE A 238 0.33 1.44 2.20
C PHE A 238 1.03 1.41 0.82
N ARG A 239 2.36 1.33 0.76
CA ARG A 239 3.12 1.55 -0.49
C ARG A 239 3.16 0.28 -1.33
N MET A 240 3.14 -0.88 -0.68
CA MET A 240 3.09 -2.17 -1.35
C MET A 240 1.94 -3.03 -0.84
N LEU A 241 1.50 -2.84 0.41
CA LEU A 241 0.58 -3.79 1.05
C LEU A 241 -0.70 -3.18 1.62
N ALA A 242 -1.73 -4.02 1.65
CA ALA A 242 -2.80 -3.90 2.63
C ALA A 242 -2.86 -5.14 3.52
N HIS A 243 -3.15 -4.91 4.79
CA HIS A 243 -3.12 -5.89 5.86
C HIS A 243 -4.43 -5.86 6.65
N ASN A 244 -5.14 -6.98 6.61
CA ASN A 244 -6.18 -7.28 7.57
C ASN A 244 -5.60 -8.16 8.67
N GLY A 245 -5.47 -7.63 9.88
CA GLY A 245 -4.81 -8.40 10.93
C GLY A 245 -4.17 -7.54 11.99
N GLU A 246 -3.37 -8.20 12.82
CA GLU A 246 -2.56 -7.57 13.85
C GLU A 246 -1.26 -8.35 14.01
N ILE A 247 -0.11 -7.66 13.91
CA ILE A 247 1.20 -8.27 14.13
C ILE A 247 1.54 -8.22 15.62
N ASN A 248 1.32 -9.33 16.33
CA ASN A 248 1.51 -9.40 17.77
C ASN A 248 2.99 -9.46 18.21
N THR A 249 3.91 -9.70 17.27
CA THR A 249 5.36 -9.66 17.50
C THR A 249 6.01 -8.30 17.21
N ILE A 250 5.22 -7.27 16.89
CA ILE A 250 5.70 -6.01 16.29
C ILE A 250 6.81 -5.32 17.08
N LEU A 251 6.75 -5.31 18.42
CA LEU A 251 7.79 -4.69 19.24
C LEU A 251 9.15 -5.39 19.04
N GLY A 252 9.14 -6.72 19.01
CA GLY A 252 10.32 -7.52 18.73
C GLY A 252 10.85 -7.26 17.32
N ASN A 253 9.96 -7.25 16.33
CA ASN A 253 10.33 -7.02 14.93
C ASN A 253 10.96 -5.63 14.70
N ARG A 254 10.39 -4.57 15.29
CA ARG A 254 10.97 -3.21 15.25
C ARG A 254 12.36 -3.16 15.89
N ASN A 255 12.55 -3.85 17.01
CA ASN A 255 13.83 -3.92 17.70
C ASN A 255 14.89 -4.69 16.88
N TRP A 256 14.52 -5.82 16.30
CA TRP A 256 15.41 -6.62 15.45
C TRP A 256 15.81 -5.90 14.17
N SER A 257 14.87 -5.19 13.53
CA SER A 257 15.14 -4.34 12.37
C SER A 257 16.24 -3.32 12.66
N ASP A 258 16.19 -2.63 13.80
CA ASP A 258 17.21 -1.65 14.18
C ASP A 258 18.52 -2.31 14.62
N ALA A 259 18.45 -3.39 15.42
CA ALA A 259 19.63 -4.11 15.88
C ALA A 259 20.45 -4.72 14.71
N ARG A 260 19.76 -5.19 13.66
CA ARG A 260 20.39 -5.77 12.46
C ARG A 260 20.65 -4.75 11.35
N ARG A 261 20.29 -3.48 11.53
CA ARG A 261 20.40 -2.43 10.50
C ARG A 261 21.76 -2.43 9.79
N LYS A 262 22.85 -2.47 10.55
CA LYS A 262 24.23 -2.46 10.01
C LYS A 262 24.64 -3.73 9.24
N LYS A 263 23.80 -4.76 9.24
CA LYS A 263 23.99 -6.00 8.47
C LYS A 263 23.31 -5.93 7.10
N PHE A 264 22.39 -5.00 6.88
CA PHE A 264 21.82 -4.77 5.57
C PHE A 264 22.87 -4.14 4.67
N VAL A 265 23.17 -4.81 3.56
CA VAL A 265 24.08 -4.34 2.53
C VAL A 265 23.38 -4.56 1.21
N SER A 266 23.10 -3.48 0.48
CA SER A 266 22.56 -3.54 -0.87
C SER A 266 23.19 -2.43 -1.70
N PRO A 267 23.77 -2.74 -2.88
CA PRO A 267 24.26 -1.72 -3.80
C PRO A 267 23.19 -0.69 -4.18
N ALA A 268 21.92 -1.12 -4.27
CA ALA A 268 20.80 -0.26 -4.63
C ALA A 268 20.43 0.75 -3.54
N LEU A 269 20.59 0.38 -2.26
CA LEU A 269 20.22 1.24 -1.13
C LEU A 269 21.36 2.14 -0.63
N GLY A 270 22.60 1.88 -1.05
CA GLY A 270 23.76 2.67 -0.66
C GLY A 270 23.98 2.69 0.87
N ASP A 271 24.07 3.89 1.46
CA ASP A 271 24.25 4.07 2.89
C ASP A 271 22.94 3.85 3.67
N ILE A 272 22.80 2.66 4.25
CA ILE A 272 21.66 2.27 5.09
C ILE A 272 21.48 3.19 6.32
N ASP A 273 22.55 3.75 6.89
CA ASP A 273 22.44 4.64 8.05
C ASP A 273 21.82 5.99 7.66
N ALA A 274 22.02 6.44 6.41
CA ALA A 274 21.40 7.65 5.89
C ALA A 274 19.87 7.55 5.79
N ILE A 275 19.33 6.35 5.55
CA ILE A 275 17.88 6.09 5.39
C ILE A 275 17.19 5.49 6.63
N ALA A 276 17.97 5.28 7.70
CA ALA A 276 17.49 4.83 9.00
C ALA A 276 16.52 5.83 9.65
N PRO A 277 15.52 5.36 10.45
CA PRO A 277 15.27 3.96 10.84
C PRO A 277 14.47 3.17 9.79
N LEU A 278 14.95 2.01 9.34
CA LEU A 278 14.35 1.24 8.22
C LEU A 278 12.87 0.90 8.40
N VAL A 279 12.41 0.78 9.64
CA VAL A 279 11.02 0.51 10.01
C VAL A 279 10.58 1.58 11.00
N ASN A 280 9.34 2.05 10.83
CA ASN A 280 8.72 2.98 11.78
C ASN A 280 8.75 2.44 13.21
N ARG A 281 9.17 3.30 14.16
CA ARG A 281 9.22 2.97 15.59
C ARG A 281 7.88 3.19 16.30
N SER A 282 6.99 3.95 15.67
CA SER A 282 5.64 4.30 16.14
C SER A 282 4.62 4.11 15.00
N GLY A 283 3.33 4.29 15.30
CA GLY A 283 2.25 4.08 14.34
C GLY A 283 1.86 2.61 14.19
N SER A 284 1.11 2.32 13.12
CA SER A 284 0.56 0.99 12.85
C SER A 284 1.66 -0.07 12.65
N ASP A 285 1.38 -1.27 13.14
CA ASP A 285 2.10 -2.51 12.84
C ASP A 285 2.19 -2.79 11.32
N SER A 286 1.08 -2.57 10.62
CA SER A 286 0.91 -2.78 9.19
C SER A 286 1.83 -1.86 8.38
N SER A 287 1.97 -0.60 8.80
CA SER A 287 2.91 0.33 8.15
C SER A 287 4.37 -0.05 8.39
N SER A 288 4.66 -0.70 9.52
CA SER A 288 5.99 -1.19 9.85
C SER A 288 6.36 -2.41 8.99
N MET A 289 5.40 -3.31 8.76
CA MET A 289 5.56 -4.43 7.84
C MET A 289 5.77 -3.94 6.40
N ASP A 290 5.03 -2.92 5.98
CA ASP A 290 5.17 -2.29 4.65
C ASP A 290 6.58 -1.74 4.46
N ASN A 291 7.12 -1.04 5.46
CA ASN A 291 8.50 -0.55 5.39
C ASN A 291 9.53 -1.66 5.23
N MET A 292 9.42 -2.74 5.99
CA MET A 292 10.39 -3.83 5.90
C MET A 292 10.27 -4.57 4.56
N LEU A 293 9.04 -4.79 4.07
CA LEU A 293 8.80 -5.39 2.77
C LEU A 293 9.42 -4.56 1.64
N GLU A 294 9.22 -3.24 1.69
CA GLU A 294 9.78 -2.30 0.72
C GLU A 294 11.32 -2.28 0.79
N VAL A 295 11.91 -2.26 1.98
CA VAL A 295 13.38 -2.36 2.16
C VAL A 295 13.94 -3.63 1.53
N LEU A 296 13.29 -4.78 1.72
CA LEU A 296 13.75 -6.05 1.16
C LEU A 296 13.65 -6.05 -0.36
N THR A 297 12.51 -5.62 -0.90
CA THR A 297 12.23 -5.65 -2.34
C THR A 297 13.08 -4.67 -3.12
N VAL A 298 13.11 -3.41 -2.71
CA VAL A 298 13.99 -2.38 -3.26
C VAL A 298 15.47 -2.75 -3.06
N GLY A 299 15.79 -3.42 -1.95
CA GLY A 299 17.12 -3.93 -1.66
C GLY A 299 17.57 -5.08 -2.59
N GLY A 300 16.69 -5.61 -3.43
CA GLY A 300 16.96 -6.65 -4.43
C GLY A 300 16.48 -8.05 -4.06
N VAL A 301 15.69 -8.21 -2.99
CA VAL A 301 15.05 -9.48 -2.65
C VAL A 301 13.76 -9.62 -3.46
N ASP A 302 13.63 -10.71 -4.21
CA ASP A 302 12.39 -11.07 -4.92
C ASP A 302 11.15 -10.93 -4.01
N LEU A 303 10.03 -10.44 -4.56
CA LEU A 303 8.81 -10.14 -3.80
C LEU A 303 8.25 -11.36 -3.06
N TYR A 304 8.17 -12.51 -3.74
CA TYR A 304 7.66 -13.73 -3.14
C TYR A 304 8.56 -14.18 -2.00
N ARG A 305 9.88 -14.11 -2.21
CA ARG A 305 10.86 -14.41 -1.16
C ARG A 305 10.75 -13.43 0.01
N ALA A 306 10.67 -12.13 -0.23
CA ALA A 306 10.56 -11.12 0.81
C ALA A 306 9.29 -11.33 1.66
N ALA A 307 8.16 -11.58 1.00
CA ALA A 307 6.90 -11.91 1.65
C ALA A 307 7.01 -13.21 2.49
N ARG A 308 7.71 -14.24 1.99
CA ARG A 308 7.97 -15.47 2.75
C ARG A 308 9.00 -15.33 3.87
N MET A 309 9.95 -14.40 3.77
CA MET A 309 10.87 -14.07 4.86
C MET A 309 10.12 -13.45 6.03
N LEU A 310 9.15 -12.56 5.75
CA LEU A 310 8.35 -11.89 6.78
C LEU A 310 7.28 -12.80 7.37
N VAL A 311 6.53 -13.50 6.52
CA VAL A 311 5.38 -14.33 6.94
C VAL A 311 5.54 -15.76 6.40
N PRO A 312 6.48 -16.55 6.96
CA PRO A 312 6.65 -17.95 6.56
C PRO A 312 5.51 -18.83 7.10
N PRO A 313 5.13 -19.91 6.37
CA PRO A 313 4.20 -20.90 6.88
C PRO A 313 4.78 -21.64 8.09
N ALA A 314 3.96 -22.43 8.79
CA ALA A 314 4.48 -23.41 9.74
C ALA A 314 5.09 -24.59 8.97
N TRP A 315 6.42 -24.72 8.96
CA TRP A 315 7.13 -25.67 8.10
C TRP A 315 7.95 -26.72 8.86
N GLN A 316 8.36 -26.43 10.11
CA GLN A 316 9.34 -27.23 10.86
C GLN A 316 8.93 -28.69 11.05
N ASN A 317 7.64 -28.95 11.28
CA ASN A 317 7.12 -30.28 11.58
C ASN A 317 6.34 -30.89 10.40
N VAL A 318 6.50 -30.35 9.18
CA VAL A 318 5.79 -30.85 7.99
C VAL A 318 6.65 -31.91 7.30
N GLU A 319 6.51 -33.17 7.72
CA GLU A 319 7.32 -34.30 7.21
C GLU A 319 7.19 -34.53 5.70
N THR A 320 6.06 -34.15 5.10
CA THR A 320 5.78 -34.31 3.67
C THR A 320 6.25 -33.14 2.81
N MET A 321 6.89 -32.12 3.41
CA MET A 321 7.40 -30.97 2.68
C MET A 321 8.58 -31.38 1.80
N ASP A 322 8.56 -30.89 0.55
CA ASP A 322 9.67 -31.00 -0.37
C ASP A 322 10.99 -30.49 0.25
N ALA A 323 12.10 -31.19 -0.02
CA ALA A 323 13.38 -30.92 0.62
C ALA A 323 13.96 -29.55 0.24
N ASP A 324 13.80 -29.12 -1.01
CA ASP A 324 14.29 -27.81 -1.47
C ASP A 324 13.45 -26.69 -0.85
N LEU A 325 12.13 -26.89 -0.76
CA LEU A 325 11.25 -25.95 -0.08
C LEU A 325 11.55 -25.84 1.42
N ARG A 326 11.86 -26.95 2.08
CA ARG A 326 12.30 -26.94 3.48
C ARG A 326 13.61 -26.19 3.64
N ALA A 327 14.61 -26.47 2.80
CA ALA A 327 15.90 -25.79 2.82
C ALA A 327 15.74 -24.27 2.60
N PHE A 328 14.82 -23.87 1.71
CA PHE A 328 14.46 -22.46 1.51
C PHE A 328 13.96 -21.82 2.81
N TYR A 329 13.04 -22.45 3.53
CA TYR A 329 12.52 -21.89 4.78
C TYR A 329 13.55 -21.91 5.91
N GLU A 330 14.34 -22.98 6.04
CA GLU A 330 15.47 -23.07 6.98
C GLU A 330 16.44 -21.90 6.77
N TYR A 331 16.87 -21.69 5.52
CA TYR A 331 17.78 -20.61 5.16
C TYR A 331 17.24 -19.23 5.53
N ASN A 332 16.00 -18.93 5.13
CA ASN A 332 15.42 -17.60 5.36
C ASN A 332 15.12 -17.34 6.84
N SER A 333 14.80 -18.38 7.62
CA SER A 333 14.55 -18.26 9.07
C SER A 333 15.78 -17.81 9.88
N MET A 334 16.99 -18.03 9.36
CA MET A 334 18.23 -17.54 9.97
C MET A 334 18.45 -16.03 9.76
N HIS A 335 17.74 -15.41 8.81
CA HIS A 335 17.95 -14.01 8.41
C HIS A 335 16.84 -13.08 8.93
N MET A 336 15.60 -13.59 9.00
CA MET A 336 14.43 -12.82 9.40
C MET A 336 13.60 -13.63 10.40
N GLU A 337 13.29 -13.02 11.54
CA GLU A 337 12.28 -13.58 12.44
C GLU A 337 10.88 -13.31 11.87
N PRO A 338 9.93 -14.23 12.05
CA PRO A 338 8.57 -14.03 11.57
C PRO A 338 7.93 -12.77 12.16
N TRP A 339 7.19 -12.06 11.33
CA TRP A 339 6.27 -11.01 11.72
C TRP A 339 4.91 -11.67 11.91
N ASP A 340 4.69 -12.22 13.11
CA ASP A 340 3.61 -13.15 13.41
C ASP A 340 2.39 -12.43 13.99
N GLY A 341 1.26 -13.13 13.92
CA GLY A 341 -0.07 -12.64 14.28
C GLY A 341 -1.11 -12.97 13.20
N PRO A 342 -2.41 -12.77 13.46
CA PRO A 342 -3.43 -12.93 12.44
C PRO A 342 -3.14 -11.98 11.28
N ALA A 343 -2.93 -12.50 10.07
CA ALA A 343 -2.61 -11.66 8.91
C ALA A 343 -3.22 -12.21 7.62
N GLY A 344 -4.09 -11.41 7.00
CA GLY A 344 -4.44 -11.51 5.59
C GLY A 344 -3.74 -10.37 4.85
N LEU A 345 -2.85 -10.72 3.94
CA LEU A 345 -2.04 -9.75 3.21
C LEU A 345 -2.41 -9.78 1.74
N VAL A 346 -2.54 -8.60 1.16
CA VAL A 346 -2.54 -8.37 -0.27
C VAL A 346 -1.44 -7.38 -0.60
N VAL A 347 -0.63 -7.70 -1.60
CA VAL A 347 0.60 -6.99 -1.92
C VAL A 347 0.69 -6.79 -3.43
N THR A 348 1.21 -5.64 -3.85
CA THR A 348 1.58 -5.39 -5.24
C THR A 348 2.81 -4.50 -5.35
N ASP A 349 3.65 -4.77 -6.35
CA ASP A 349 4.71 -3.89 -6.84
C ASP A 349 4.32 -3.19 -8.16
N GLY A 350 3.07 -3.36 -8.60
CA GLY A 350 2.54 -2.86 -9.87
C GLY A 350 2.56 -3.87 -11.02
N ARG A 351 3.34 -4.94 -10.89
CA ARG A 351 3.41 -6.05 -11.87
C ARG A 351 2.91 -7.37 -11.27
N GLN A 352 3.30 -7.65 -10.04
CA GLN A 352 2.93 -8.85 -9.31
C GLN A 352 1.84 -8.52 -8.31
N ALA A 353 0.80 -9.35 -8.26
CA ALA A 353 -0.30 -9.26 -7.33
C ALA A 353 -0.29 -10.50 -6.44
N VAL A 354 -0.09 -10.33 -5.13
CA VAL A 354 0.08 -11.42 -4.18
C VAL A 354 -0.98 -11.35 -3.10
N CYS A 355 -1.60 -12.48 -2.80
CA CYS A 355 -2.33 -12.67 -1.56
C CYS A 355 -1.70 -13.81 -0.76
N MET A 356 -1.51 -13.59 0.54
CA MET A 356 -1.05 -14.63 1.43
C MET A 356 -1.69 -14.52 2.81
N LEU A 357 -1.71 -15.64 3.52
CA LEU A 357 -2.16 -15.68 4.90
C LEU A 357 -1.01 -16.02 5.84
N ASP A 358 -1.17 -15.61 7.10
CA ASP A 358 -0.33 -16.05 8.20
C ASP A 358 -0.29 -17.58 8.31
N ARG A 359 0.71 -18.08 9.04
CA ARG A 359 0.97 -19.51 9.22
C ARG A 359 -0.22 -20.32 9.73
N ASN A 360 -1.16 -19.70 10.45
CA ASN A 360 -2.33 -20.33 11.03
C ASN A 360 -3.61 -20.02 10.23
N GLY A 361 -3.55 -19.13 9.24
CA GLY A 361 -4.70 -18.75 8.41
C GLY A 361 -5.83 -18.14 9.22
N LEU A 362 -5.50 -17.22 10.12
CA LEU A 362 -6.45 -16.65 11.07
C LEU A 362 -7.40 -15.62 10.44
N ARG A 363 -7.14 -15.25 9.19
CA ARG A 363 -7.97 -14.33 8.39
C ARG A 363 -8.50 -15.02 7.13
N PRO A 364 -9.75 -14.73 6.72
CA PRO A 364 -10.29 -15.32 5.51
C PRO A 364 -9.74 -14.62 4.26
N ALA A 365 -9.47 -15.39 3.22
CA ALA A 365 -9.22 -14.90 1.86
C ALA A 365 -9.85 -15.88 0.86
N ARG A 366 -10.78 -15.39 0.05
CA ARG A 366 -11.50 -16.14 -0.98
C ARG A 366 -11.23 -15.52 -2.34
N TYR A 367 -11.19 -16.35 -3.38
CA TYR A 367 -11.05 -15.85 -4.74
C TYR A 367 -12.12 -16.42 -5.68
N VAL A 368 -12.43 -15.64 -6.71
CA VAL A 368 -13.23 -16.03 -7.87
C VAL A 368 -12.42 -15.69 -9.12
N ILE A 369 -12.32 -16.64 -10.05
CA ILE A 369 -11.75 -16.41 -11.39
C ILE A 369 -12.88 -16.49 -12.40
N THR A 370 -12.94 -15.55 -13.33
CA THR A 370 -13.95 -15.48 -14.38
C THR A 370 -13.35 -15.69 -15.78
N LYS A 371 -14.22 -15.99 -16.77
CA LYS A 371 -13.84 -16.32 -18.16
C LYS A 371 -13.07 -15.21 -18.89
N ASP A 372 -13.29 -13.97 -18.46
CA ASP A 372 -12.61 -12.78 -18.92
C ASP A 372 -11.26 -12.54 -18.22
N ASN A 373 -10.71 -13.55 -17.52
CA ASN A 373 -9.42 -13.53 -16.86
C ASN A 373 -9.31 -12.53 -15.69
N PHE A 374 -10.43 -12.13 -15.10
CA PHE A 374 -10.39 -11.42 -13.82
C PHE A 374 -10.22 -12.43 -12.70
N ILE A 375 -9.30 -12.15 -11.79
CA ILE A 375 -9.30 -12.76 -10.47
C ILE A 375 -9.69 -11.70 -9.45
N THR A 376 -10.70 -12.01 -8.66
CA THR A 376 -11.09 -11.18 -7.52
C THR A 376 -10.90 -11.94 -6.25
N LEU A 377 -10.01 -11.42 -5.43
CA LEU A 377 -9.69 -11.93 -4.12
C LEU A 377 -10.16 -10.94 -3.06
N ALA A 378 -10.86 -11.43 -2.04
CA ALA A 378 -11.31 -10.60 -0.93
C ALA A 378 -11.45 -11.41 0.35
N SER A 379 -11.62 -10.70 1.46
CA SER A 379 -11.91 -11.31 2.77
C SER A 379 -13.23 -12.11 2.80
N GLU A 380 -14.14 -11.86 1.87
CA GLU A 380 -15.43 -12.54 1.72
C GLU A 380 -15.65 -12.97 0.26
N ILE A 381 -16.62 -13.89 0.05
CA ILE A 381 -17.11 -14.21 -1.29
C ILE A 381 -18.37 -13.40 -1.59
N GLY A 382 -18.60 -13.09 -2.87
CA GLY A 382 -19.79 -12.32 -3.27
C GLY A 382 -19.63 -10.81 -3.10
N THR A 383 -18.40 -10.30 -3.06
CA THR A 383 -18.11 -8.86 -3.07
C THR A 383 -18.43 -8.19 -4.39
N TYR A 384 -18.72 -8.95 -5.44
CA TYR A 384 -19.11 -8.42 -6.75
C TYR A 384 -20.11 -9.37 -7.40
N ALA A 385 -21.03 -8.81 -8.19
CA ALA A 385 -22.15 -9.52 -8.76
C ALA A 385 -21.79 -10.28 -10.06
N TYR A 386 -20.89 -11.26 -9.97
CA TYR A 386 -20.57 -12.13 -11.10
C TYR A 386 -21.78 -12.96 -11.54
N LYS A 387 -21.96 -13.11 -12.85
CA LYS A 387 -22.91 -14.11 -13.38
C LYS A 387 -22.37 -15.51 -13.10
N PRO A 388 -23.18 -16.45 -12.57
CA PRO A 388 -22.72 -17.81 -12.27
C PRO A 388 -22.07 -18.52 -13.45
N GLU A 389 -22.57 -18.27 -14.67
CA GLU A 389 -22.02 -18.83 -15.91
C GLU A 389 -20.65 -18.28 -16.32
N ASP A 390 -20.21 -17.14 -15.78
CA ASP A 390 -18.92 -16.53 -16.08
C ASP A 390 -17.80 -17.00 -15.13
N VAL A 391 -18.16 -17.68 -14.04
CA VAL A 391 -17.21 -18.21 -13.05
C VAL A 391 -16.50 -19.45 -13.62
N VAL A 392 -15.17 -19.40 -13.66
CA VAL A 392 -14.29 -20.52 -14.03
C VAL A 392 -13.84 -21.29 -12.80
N ASP A 393 -13.43 -20.57 -11.75
CA ASP A 393 -12.92 -21.19 -10.53
C ASP A 393 -13.28 -20.38 -9.28
N LYS A 394 -13.42 -21.07 -8.15
CA LYS A 394 -13.70 -20.50 -6.83
C LYS A 394 -12.90 -21.23 -5.77
N GLY A 395 -12.09 -20.50 -5.03
CA GLY A 395 -11.26 -21.10 -3.99
C GLY A 395 -11.01 -20.19 -2.79
N ARG A 396 -10.00 -20.59 -2.02
CA ARG A 396 -9.53 -19.86 -0.84
C ARG A 396 -8.02 -19.96 -0.73
N VAL A 397 -7.40 -18.94 -0.14
CA VAL A 397 -6.03 -19.04 0.35
C VAL A 397 -6.10 -19.62 1.76
N GLY A 398 -5.36 -20.70 2.02
CA GLY A 398 -5.31 -21.39 3.31
C GLY A 398 -4.17 -20.94 4.22
N PRO A 399 -4.06 -21.52 5.42
CA PRO A 399 -2.97 -21.26 6.36
C PRO A 399 -1.59 -21.38 5.70
N GLY A 400 -0.79 -20.32 5.78
CA GLY A 400 0.55 -20.26 5.20
C GLY A 400 0.60 -20.36 3.67
N GLN A 401 -0.53 -20.35 2.96
CA GLN A 401 -0.55 -20.36 1.50
C GLN A 401 -0.32 -18.96 0.93
N MET A 402 0.12 -18.93 -0.32
CA MET A 402 0.31 -17.72 -1.11
C MET A 402 -0.28 -18.00 -2.50
N LEU A 403 -1.08 -17.06 -2.99
CA LEU A 403 -1.55 -16.98 -4.35
C LEU A 403 -0.88 -15.77 -4.99
N ALA A 404 -0.34 -15.92 -6.19
CA ALA A 404 0.31 -14.85 -6.91
C ALA A 404 -0.17 -14.80 -8.37
N VAL A 405 -0.21 -13.60 -8.93
CA VAL A 405 -0.39 -13.32 -10.35
C VAL A 405 0.78 -12.45 -10.79
N ASP A 406 1.43 -12.80 -11.90
CA ASP A 406 2.42 -11.97 -12.58
C ASP A 406 1.74 -11.46 -13.87
N THR A 407 1.59 -10.15 -13.99
CA THR A 407 0.78 -9.51 -15.05
C THR A 407 1.57 -9.11 -16.28
#